data_AF-A0A3D0MJH6-F1
#
_entry.id   AF-A0A3D0MJH6-F1
#
_cell.length_a   1.000
_cell.length_b   1.000
_cell.length_c   1.000
_cell.angle_alpha   90.00
_cell.angle_beta   90.00
_cell.angle_gamma   90.00
#
_symmetry.space_group_name_H-M   'P 1'
#
loop_
_entity.id
_entity.type
_entity.pdbx_description
1 polymer ?
#
loop_
_entity_poly.entity_id
_entity_poly.type
_entity_poly.pdbx_seq_one_letter_code
_entity_poly.pdbx_strand_id
1 'polypeptide(L)'
;FEPTVWSPRAGVDLEQVWFSGVHADIGGSYPPDKSGKLTSDIALHWMLSEAADAGLGVEQYLKQSVDPQPDASLNMSRTKVFRLRPAKPRSLSPLEPKSGEPIPVKIRRSVKARYKNDPSYRPKNLTEYLAANEGWPDDLG
;
A
#
# COMPACT_ATOMS: atom_id res chain seq x y z
N PHE A 1 4.03 11.89 8.12
CA PHE A 1 5.04 11.61 7.09
C PHE A 1 4.43 11.96 5.76
N GLU A 2 5.13 12.73 4.94
CA GLU A 2 4.72 13.08 3.59
C GLU A 2 5.61 12.29 2.63
N PRO A 3 5.05 11.48 1.71
CA PRO A 3 5.85 10.69 0.79
C PRO A 3 6.54 11.60 -0.23
N THR A 4 7.76 11.24 -0.61
CA THR A 4 8.39 11.81 -1.79
C THR A 4 7.71 11.20 -3.03
N VAL A 5 7.12 12.03 -3.89
CA VAL A 5 6.64 11.61 -5.21
C VAL A 5 7.84 11.55 -6.16
N TRP A 6 8.06 10.37 -6.74
CA TRP A 6 9.15 10.14 -7.68
C TRP A 6 8.74 10.56 -9.09
N SER A 7 9.65 11.22 -9.81
CA SER A 7 9.47 11.57 -11.21
C SER A 7 9.88 10.42 -12.11
N PRO A 8 9.07 10.05 -13.13
CA PRO A 8 9.50 9.14 -14.18
C PRO A 8 10.75 9.69 -14.87
N ARG A 9 11.66 8.79 -15.26
CA ARG A 9 12.91 9.13 -15.95
C ARG A 9 13.19 8.08 -17.01
N ALA A 10 13.80 8.50 -18.13
CA ALA A 10 14.19 7.59 -19.18
C ALA A 10 15.13 6.49 -18.64
N GLY A 11 14.84 5.23 -18.96
CA GLY A 11 15.61 4.07 -18.50
C GLY A 11 15.30 3.63 -17.06
N VAL A 12 14.30 4.20 -16.40
CA VAL A 12 13.83 3.76 -15.08
C VAL A 12 12.41 3.24 -15.21
N ASP A 13 12.21 1.98 -14.82
CA ASP A 13 10.87 1.44 -14.56
C ASP A 13 10.42 1.88 -13.16
N LEU A 14 9.28 2.56 -13.06
CA LEU A 14 8.84 3.23 -11.84
C LEU A 14 7.36 2.94 -11.57
N GLU A 15 7.11 2.24 -10.47
CA GLU A 15 5.77 2.06 -9.93
C GLU A 15 5.59 2.75 -8.57
N GLN A 16 4.49 3.47 -8.41
CA GLN A 16 4.06 4.03 -7.11
C GLN A 16 2.69 3.47 -6.75
N VAL A 17 2.68 2.50 -5.83
CA VAL A 17 1.50 1.67 -5.52
C VAL A 17 0.96 1.96 -4.12
N TRP A 18 -0.36 2.05 -4.00
CA TRP A 18 -1.06 2.22 -2.73
C TRP A 18 -1.35 0.88 -2.04
N PHE A 19 -1.04 0.83 -0.75
CA PHE A 19 -1.31 -0.29 0.16
C PHE A 19 -2.18 0.13 1.34
N SER A 20 -2.82 -0.83 1.99
CA SER A 20 -3.62 -0.60 3.20
C SER A 20 -2.74 -0.49 4.43
N GLY A 21 -2.93 0.54 5.26
CA GLY A 21 -2.29 0.67 6.57
C GLY A 21 -1.50 1.95 6.76
N VAL A 22 -0.75 2.01 7.85
CA VAL A 22 0.17 3.11 8.19
C VAL A 22 1.61 2.75 7.79
N HIS A 23 2.56 3.67 8.03
CA HIS A 23 3.95 3.55 7.58
C HIS A 23 4.61 2.18 7.88
N ALA A 24 4.52 1.71 9.13
CA ALA A 24 5.11 0.43 9.54
C ALA A 24 4.22 -0.79 9.21
N ASP A 25 2.96 -0.61 8.80
CA ASP A 25 2.20 -1.72 8.18
C ASP A 25 2.75 -2.06 6.78
N ILE A 26 3.49 -1.14 6.15
CA ILE A 26 4.07 -1.33 4.81
C ILE A 26 5.56 -1.65 4.93
N GLY A 27 6.32 -0.83 5.65
CA GLY A 27 7.77 -1.00 5.81
C GLY A 27 8.18 -2.08 6.81
N GLY A 28 7.22 -2.70 7.51
CA GLY A 28 7.48 -3.59 8.64
C GLY A 28 7.85 -2.82 9.92
N SER A 29 8.17 -3.57 10.98
CA SER A 29 8.48 -3.15 12.37
C SER A 29 7.35 -3.34 13.39
N TYR A 30 6.12 -3.65 12.97
CA TYR A 30 5.09 -4.11 13.90
C TYR A 30 5.23 -5.62 14.18
N PRO A 31 4.93 -6.07 15.41
CA PRO A 31 4.82 -7.50 15.69
C PRO A 31 3.60 -8.09 14.96
N PRO A 32 3.56 -9.42 14.79
CA PRO A 32 2.39 -10.10 14.25
C PRO A 32 1.14 -9.83 15.11
N ASP A 33 -0.02 -9.88 14.46
CA ASP A 33 -1.29 -9.79 15.18
C ASP A 33 -1.59 -11.07 16.00
N LYS A 34 -2.76 -11.12 16.64
CA LYS A 34 -3.17 -12.26 17.49
C LYS A 34 -3.23 -13.60 16.73
N SER A 35 -3.35 -13.56 15.41
CA SER A 35 -3.38 -14.75 14.55
C SER A 35 -2.01 -15.06 13.96
N GLY A 36 -0.96 -14.34 14.37
CA GLY A 36 0.39 -14.50 13.84
C GLY A 36 0.61 -13.85 12.47
N LYS A 37 -0.31 -13.00 12.00
CA LYS A 37 -0.24 -12.39 10.66
C LYS A 37 0.45 -11.03 10.68
N LEU A 38 1.16 -10.69 9.60
CA LEU A 38 1.80 -9.39 9.40
C LEU A 38 1.20 -8.69 8.18
N THR A 39 0.66 -7.48 8.35
CA THR A 39 0.19 -6.69 7.19
C THR A 39 1.34 -6.33 6.23
N SER A 40 2.58 -6.20 6.74
CA SER A 40 3.77 -5.89 5.95
C SER A 40 4.14 -6.99 4.96
N ASP A 41 3.70 -8.22 5.18
CA ASP A 41 3.94 -9.34 4.27
C ASP A 41 3.35 -9.10 2.90
N ILE A 42 2.27 -8.32 2.80
CA ILE A 42 1.68 -7.91 1.52
C ILE A 42 2.67 -7.08 0.70
N ALA A 43 3.32 -6.10 1.33
CA ALA A 43 4.26 -5.20 0.66
C ALA A 43 5.58 -5.91 0.37
N LEU A 44 6.06 -6.75 1.31
CA LEU A 44 7.25 -7.56 1.12
C LEU A 44 7.05 -8.55 -0.02
N HIS A 45 5.93 -9.28 -0.06
CA HIS A 45 5.62 -10.21 -1.14
C HIS A 45 5.63 -9.52 -2.51
N TRP A 46 5.01 -8.33 -2.61
CA TRP A 46 5.06 -7.54 -3.83
C TRP A 46 6.50 -7.18 -4.22
N MET A 47 7.30 -6.66 -3.30
CA MET A 47 8.69 -6.30 -3.57
C MET A 47 9.54 -7.51 -4.00
N LEU A 48 9.31 -8.70 -3.44
CA LEU A 48 10.00 -9.92 -3.86
C LEU A 48 9.63 -10.33 -5.30
N SER A 49 8.39 -10.08 -5.73
CA SER A 49 7.98 -10.29 -7.12
C SER A 49 8.66 -9.29 -8.05
N GLU A 50 8.59 -7.98 -7.75
CA GLU A 50 9.25 -6.94 -8.55
C GLU A 50 10.76 -7.18 -8.68
N ALA A 51 11.42 -7.59 -7.59
CA ALA A 51 12.84 -7.94 -7.61
C ALA A 51 13.14 -9.14 -8.53
N ALA A 52 12.31 -10.19 -8.47
CA ALA A 52 12.47 -11.36 -9.32
C ALA A 52 12.22 -11.03 -10.81
N ASP A 53 11.22 -10.20 -11.10
CA ASP A 53 10.88 -9.77 -12.45
C ASP A 53 11.97 -8.85 -13.04
N ALA A 54 12.65 -8.08 -12.19
CA ALA A 54 13.86 -7.33 -12.54
C ALA A 54 15.13 -8.20 -12.67
N GLY A 55 15.03 -9.52 -12.49
CA GLY A 55 16.12 -10.47 -12.66
C GLY A 55 17.00 -10.69 -11.42
N LEU A 56 16.59 -10.22 -10.25
CA LEU A 56 17.32 -10.47 -8.99
C LEU A 56 17.02 -11.87 -8.44
N GLY A 57 18.08 -12.54 -7.98
CA GLY A 57 17.95 -13.79 -7.24
C GLY A 57 17.31 -13.54 -5.87
N VAL A 58 16.18 -14.20 -5.61
CA VAL A 58 15.50 -14.16 -4.31
C VAL A 58 15.54 -15.56 -3.71
N GLU A 59 16.10 -15.65 -2.52
CA GLU A 59 16.19 -16.89 -1.75
C GLU A 59 14.81 -17.52 -1.52
N GLN A 60 14.70 -18.83 -1.75
CA GLN A 60 13.42 -19.53 -1.69
C GLN A 60 12.79 -19.47 -0.29
N TYR A 61 13.61 -19.52 0.77
CA TYR A 61 13.11 -19.44 2.15
C TYR A 61 12.43 -18.11 2.44
N LEU A 62 12.88 -17.00 1.83
CA LEU A 62 12.22 -15.71 1.97
C LEU A 62 10.83 -15.77 1.36
N LYS A 63 10.70 -16.25 0.13
CA LYS A 63 9.39 -16.40 -0.53
C LYS A 63 8.42 -17.27 0.27
N GLN A 64 8.92 -18.31 0.93
CA GLN A 64 8.13 -19.23 1.75
C GLN A 64 7.74 -18.66 3.11
N SER A 65 8.52 -17.72 3.65
CA SER A 65 8.28 -17.11 4.96
C SER A 65 7.23 -16.00 4.95
N VAL A 66 6.88 -15.47 3.77
CA VAL A 66 5.93 -14.36 3.64
C VAL A 66 4.52 -14.90 3.46
N ASP A 67 3.58 -14.46 4.32
CA ASP A 67 2.17 -14.85 4.26
C ASP A 67 1.29 -13.60 4.00
N PRO A 68 1.11 -13.19 2.73
CA PRO A 68 0.44 -11.93 2.39
C PRO A 68 -1.09 -12.04 2.59
N GLN A 69 -1.56 -11.73 3.79
CA GLN A 69 -2.97 -11.88 4.18
C GLN A 69 -3.72 -10.53 4.20
N PRO A 70 -4.70 -10.30 3.31
CA PRO A 70 -5.48 -9.05 3.27
C PRO A 70 -6.35 -8.79 4.51
N ASP A 71 -6.58 -9.80 5.34
CA ASP A 71 -7.35 -9.69 6.58
C ASP A 71 -6.48 -9.47 7.82
N ALA A 72 -5.15 -9.42 7.68
CA ALA A 72 -4.22 -9.11 8.77
C ALA A 72 -4.56 -7.76 9.42
N SER A 73 -4.42 -7.66 10.74
CA SER A 73 -4.82 -6.47 11.48
C SER A 73 -4.00 -5.23 11.09
N LEU A 74 -4.66 -4.09 10.88
CA LEU A 74 -3.98 -2.80 10.66
C LEU A 74 -3.62 -2.13 11.98
N ASN A 75 -2.45 -1.50 12.04
CA ASN A 75 -1.98 -0.85 13.25
C ASN A 75 -2.38 0.63 13.32
N MET A 76 -2.68 1.10 14.53
CA MET A 76 -2.92 2.52 14.79
C MET A 76 -1.64 3.22 15.25
N SER A 77 -0.97 3.94 14.35
CA SER A 77 0.21 4.75 14.70
C SER A 77 -0.11 5.98 15.56
N ARG A 78 -1.39 6.38 15.64
CA ARG A 78 -1.84 7.58 16.36
C ARG A 78 -2.39 7.21 17.74
N THR A 79 -1.48 7.03 18.69
CA THR A 79 -1.83 6.75 20.10
C THR A 79 -1.82 8.01 20.95
N LYS A 80 -2.65 8.05 22.00
CA LYS A 80 -2.67 9.10 23.06
C LYS A 80 -2.76 10.52 22.47
N VAL A 81 -1.83 11.40 22.84
CA VAL A 81 -1.75 12.81 22.41
C VAL A 81 -1.74 13.00 20.89
N PHE A 82 -1.26 12.01 20.11
CA PHE A 82 -1.29 12.10 18.64
C PHE A 82 -2.70 11.96 18.04
N ARG A 83 -3.71 11.54 18.80
CA ARG A 83 -5.12 11.57 18.36
C ARG A 83 -5.71 12.98 18.31
N LEU A 84 -5.14 13.93 19.06
CA LEU A 84 -5.63 15.31 19.13
C LEU A 84 -5.29 16.14 17.88
N ARG A 85 -4.30 15.70 17.10
CA ARG A 85 -4.02 16.31 15.80
C ARG A 85 -5.03 15.80 14.77
N PRO A 86 -5.40 16.58 13.74
CA PRO A 86 -6.21 16.05 12.65
C PRO A 86 -5.47 14.93 11.91
N ALA A 87 -6.21 13.89 11.51
CA ALA A 87 -5.74 12.94 10.50
C ALA A 87 -5.73 13.65 9.15
N LYS A 88 -4.59 13.63 8.48
CA LYS A 88 -4.46 14.05 7.07
C LYS A 88 -4.30 12.78 6.24
N PRO A 89 -5.39 12.03 5.97
CA PRO A 89 -5.32 10.96 4.99
C PRO A 89 -4.89 11.57 3.66
N ARG A 90 -4.03 10.86 2.93
CA ARG A 90 -3.52 11.33 1.65
C ARG A 90 -4.61 11.18 0.60
N SER A 91 -4.77 12.19 -0.24
CA SER A 91 -5.67 12.09 -1.40
C SER A 91 -5.20 10.96 -2.30
N LEU A 92 -6.13 10.10 -2.73
CA LEU A 92 -5.89 9.18 -3.85
C LEU A 92 -6.21 9.95 -5.12
N SER A 93 -5.26 10.72 -5.61
CA SER A 93 -5.33 11.40 -6.90
C SER A 93 -4.09 11.01 -7.69
N PRO A 94 -4.09 11.19 -9.03
CA PRO A 94 -2.86 11.09 -9.80
C PRO A 94 -1.73 11.87 -9.11
N LEU A 95 -0.55 11.25 -9.02
CA LEU A 95 0.59 11.89 -8.38
C LEU A 95 1.17 12.89 -9.37
N GLU A 96 1.48 14.09 -8.91
CA GLU A 96 2.02 15.17 -9.73
C GLU A 96 3.53 15.28 -9.51
N PRO A 97 4.38 14.56 -10.28
CA PRO A 97 5.82 14.68 -10.16
C PRO A 97 6.32 16.02 -10.72
N LYS A 98 7.51 16.45 -10.29
CA LYS A 98 8.15 17.68 -10.81
C LYS A 98 8.43 17.65 -12.33
N SER A 99 8.41 16.47 -12.94
CA SER A 99 8.62 16.25 -14.37
C SER A 99 7.41 16.61 -15.25
N GLY A 100 6.23 16.78 -14.65
CA GLY A 100 5.05 17.36 -15.32
C GLY A 100 3.98 16.38 -15.79
N GLU A 101 4.30 15.10 -16.04
CA GLU A 101 3.29 14.10 -16.41
C GLU A 101 2.67 13.45 -15.15
N PRO A 102 1.33 13.49 -14.98
CA PRO A 102 0.67 12.85 -13.85
C PRO A 102 0.84 11.33 -13.88
N ILE A 103 1.15 10.75 -12.72
CA ILE A 103 1.27 9.31 -12.56
C ILE A 103 -0.08 8.76 -12.12
N PRO A 104 -0.67 7.78 -12.83
CA PRO A 104 -1.98 7.26 -12.49
C PRO A 104 -1.98 6.59 -11.11
N VAL A 105 -3.16 6.54 -10.49
CA VAL A 105 -3.34 5.89 -9.20
C VAL A 105 -3.30 4.37 -9.38
N LYS A 106 -2.27 3.71 -8.85
CA LYS A 106 -2.17 2.25 -8.79
C LYS A 106 -2.48 1.76 -7.38
N ILE A 107 -3.47 0.87 -7.22
CA ILE A 107 -3.89 0.35 -5.90
C ILE A 107 -3.69 -1.16 -5.89
N ARG A 108 -2.97 -1.68 -4.88
CA ARG A 108 -2.72 -3.11 -4.77
C ARG A 108 -4.03 -3.89 -4.62
N ARG A 109 -4.15 -5.04 -5.30
CA ARG A 109 -5.32 -5.94 -5.21
C ARG A 109 -5.73 -6.33 -3.78
N SER A 110 -4.76 -6.39 -2.85
CA SER A 110 -5.01 -6.69 -1.43
C SER A 110 -5.87 -5.62 -0.75
N VAL A 111 -5.81 -4.36 -1.17
CA VAL A 111 -6.68 -3.28 -0.67
C VAL A 111 -8.13 -3.55 -1.06
N LYS A 112 -8.36 -3.99 -2.30
CA LYS A 112 -9.70 -4.38 -2.79
C LYS A 112 -10.22 -5.62 -2.07
N ALA A 113 -9.38 -6.63 -1.86
CA ALA A 113 -9.74 -7.81 -1.09
C ALA A 113 -10.15 -7.44 0.34
N ARG A 114 -9.35 -6.62 1.03
CA ARG A 114 -9.67 -6.11 2.37
C ARG A 114 -10.99 -5.33 2.39
N TYR A 115 -11.19 -4.40 1.45
CA TYR A 115 -12.41 -3.59 1.35
C TYR A 115 -13.68 -4.44 1.18
N LYS A 116 -13.60 -5.52 0.39
CA LYS A 116 -14.71 -6.46 0.18
C LYS A 116 -14.97 -7.34 1.40
N ASN A 117 -13.91 -7.81 2.07
CA ASN A 117 -14.01 -8.78 3.15
C ASN A 117 -14.30 -8.15 4.52
N ASP A 118 -13.90 -6.90 4.73
CA ASP A 118 -14.09 -6.16 5.98
C ASP A 118 -15.02 -4.96 5.74
N PRO A 119 -16.30 -5.03 6.20
CA PRO A 119 -17.24 -3.92 6.10
C PRO A 119 -16.82 -2.67 6.88
N SER A 120 -15.97 -2.81 7.90
CA SER A 120 -15.49 -1.70 8.72
C SER A 120 -14.33 -0.93 8.05
N TYR A 121 -13.65 -1.54 7.06
CA TYR A 121 -12.57 -0.91 6.33
C TYR A 121 -13.11 0.04 5.25
N ARG A 122 -13.43 1.27 5.65
CA ARG A 122 -13.91 2.36 4.77
C ARG A 122 -13.06 3.62 4.92
N PRO A 123 -11.78 3.61 4.51
CA PRO A 123 -10.94 4.80 4.60
C PRO A 123 -11.49 5.90 3.68
N LYS A 124 -11.68 7.09 4.25
CA LYS A 124 -12.37 8.22 3.60
C LYS A 124 -11.83 8.56 2.21
N ASN A 125 -10.51 8.64 2.08
CA ASN A 125 -9.84 8.93 0.80
C ASN A 125 -10.10 7.86 -0.28
N LEU A 126 -10.22 6.59 0.09
CA LEU A 126 -10.56 5.51 -0.84
C LEU A 126 -12.03 5.59 -1.24
N THR A 127 -12.94 5.78 -0.30
CA THR A 127 -14.37 5.90 -0.62
C THR A 127 -14.66 7.10 -1.50
N GLU A 128 -13.98 8.23 -1.27
CA GLU A 128 -14.08 9.43 -2.11
C GLU A 128 -13.55 9.16 -3.52
N TYR A 129 -12.39 8.50 -3.64
CA TYR A 129 -11.83 8.12 -4.94
C TYR A 129 -12.75 7.19 -5.73
N LEU A 130 -13.25 6.12 -5.11
CA LEU A 130 -14.13 5.15 -5.77
C LEU A 130 -15.44 5.81 -6.23
N ALA A 131 -15.99 6.73 -5.44
CA ALA A 131 -17.19 7.47 -5.81
C ALA A 131 -16.95 8.44 -6.99
N ALA A 132 -15.77 9.07 -7.04
CA ALA A 132 -15.42 10.03 -8.09
C ALA A 132 -15.02 9.37 -9.43
N ASN A 133 -14.54 8.12 -9.42
CA ASN A 133 -14.02 7.41 -10.59
C ASN A 133 -14.89 6.20 -11.00
N GLU A 134 -16.10 6.09 -10.45
CA GLU A 134 -17.06 5.01 -10.73
C GLU A 134 -16.54 3.58 -10.50
N GLY A 135 -15.47 3.41 -9.70
CA GLY A 135 -14.92 2.08 -9.46
C GLY A 135 -13.46 2.05 -9.05
N TRP A 136 -12.91 0.84 -9.12
CA TRP A 136 -11.49 0.56 -8.89
C TRP A 136 -10.69 0.89 -10.16
N PRO A 137 -9.43 1.31 -10.04
CA PRO A 137 -8.58 1.51 -11.22
C PRO A 137 -8.37 0.16 -11.94
N ASP A 138 -8.22 0.23 -13.27
CA ASP A 138 -8.16 -0.95 -14.15
C ASP A 138 -6.91 -1.83 -13.93
N ASP A 139 -5.84 -1.27 -13.36
CA ASP A 139 -4.60 -1.98 -13.06
C ASP A 139 -4.49 -2.30 -11.56
N LEU A 140 -5.07 -3.43 -11.17
CA LEU A 140 -4.90 -4.04 -9.85
C LEU A 140 -3.74 -5.03 -9.90
N GLY A 141 -2.52 -4.53 -10.08
CA GLY A 141 -1.31 -5.34 -9.95
C GLY A 141 -1.35 -6.29 -8.74
#